data_AF-A0A7S2D382-F1
#
_entry.id   AF-A0A7S2D382-F1
#
_cell.length_a   1.000
_cell.length_b   1.000
_cell.length_c   1.000
_cell.angle_alpha   90.00
_cell.angle_beta   90.00
_cell.angle_gamma   90.00
#
_symmetry.space_group_name_H-M   'P 1'
#
loop_
_entity.id
_entity.type
_entity.pdbx_description
1 polymer ?
#
loop_
_entity_poly.entity_id
_entity_poly.type
_entity_poly.pdbx_seq_one_letter_code
_entity_poly.pdbx_strand_id
1 'polypeptide(L)'
;FTGVKDIDDARFHTTFEDVFTSPNMQRPDFFRVCAGNHDHYGNVSAQIAYSSRSSRWYFPSLWYSFDEVAPDGTRVQVVMIDTVTLTNGGVQVEEGGNEHLVANAAALADEQWSWLNATLARSTADFLIVAGHFPVWSICEHGPTA
;
A
#
# COMPACT_ATOMS: atom_id res chain seq x y z
N PHE A 1 3.51 -7.79 14.87
CA PHE A 1 4.40 -8.26 13.80
C PHE A 1 5.21 -7.11 13.22
N THR A 2 6.48 -7.28 12.89
CA THR A 2 7.28 -6.26 12.17
C THR A 2 7.37 -6.60 10.69
N GLY A 3 7.61 -5.63 9.81
CA GLY A 3 7.72 -5.82 8.36
C GLY A 3 8.96 -6.61 7.94
N VAL A 4 9.25 -6.63 6.64
CA VAL A 4 10.53 -7.16 6.12
C VAL A 4 11.69 -6.24 6.51
N LYS A 5 12.91 -6.78 6.59
CA LYS A 5 14.13 -6.02 6.94
C LYS A 5 14.78 -5.34 5.73
N ASP A 6 14.86 -6.06 4.63
CA ASP A 6 15.48 -5.63 3.38
C ASP A 6 14.90 -6.43 2.20
N ILE A 7 15.40 -6.17 0.99
CA ILE A 7 14.89 -6.77 -0.26
C ILE A 7 15.19 -8.28 -0.37
N ASP A 8 16.18 -8.77 0.37
CA ASP A 8 16.62 -10.16 0.36
C ASP A 8 16.08 -10.94 1.58
N ASP A 9 15.15 -10.34 2.35
CA ASP A 9 14.53 -10.97 3.51
C ASP A 9 13.78 -12.25 3.09
N ALA A 10 14.14 -13.37 3.71
CA ALA A 10 13.55 -14.69 3.46
C ALA A 10 12.03 -14.70 3.59
N ARG A 11 11.44 -13.74 4.32
CA ARG A 11 10.00 -13.58 4.44
C ARG A 11 9.26 -13.41 3.12
N PHE A 12 9.87 -12.78 2.11
CA PHE A 12 9.23 -12.73 0.79
C PHE A 12 8.95 -14.14 0.26
N HIS A 13 9.86 -15.09 0.49
CA HIS A 13 9.63 -16.49 0.13
C HIS A 13 8.68 -17.19 1.09
N THR A 14 9.00 -17.19 2.37
CA THR A 14 8.28 -18.01 3.36
C THR A 14 6.85 -17.55 3.60
N THR A 15 6.49 -16.32 3.23
CA THR A 15 5.14 -15.75 3.47
C THR A 15 4.41 -15.29 2.21
N PHE A 16 5.07 -15.24 1.05
CA PHE A 16 4.44 -14.81 -0.20
C PHE A 16 4.77 -15.71 -1.40
N GLU A 17 6.04 -15.90 -1.77
CA GLU A 17 6.42 -16.72 -2.95
C GLU A 17 6.01 -18.18 -2.83
N ASP A 18 6.35 -18.80 -1.71
CA ASP A 18 6.10 -20.23 -1.51
C ASP A 18 4.67 -20.51 -1.00
N VAL A 19 3.90 -19.45 -0.71
CA VAL A 19 2.52 -19.53 -0.23
C VAL A 19 1.52 -19.38 -1.38
N PHE A 20 1.69 -18.38 -2.25
CA PHE A 20 0.76 -18.08 -3.34
C PHE A 20 1.21 -18.71 -4.66
N THR A 21 1.27 -20.04 -4.70
CA THR A 21 1.85 -20.83 -5.80
C THR A 21 0.85 -21.26 -6.88
N SER A 22 -0.43 -20.91 -6.74
CA SER A 22 -1.46 -21.28 -7.73
C SER A 22 -1.13 -20.70 -9.12
N PRO A 23 -1.29 -21.47 -10.22
CA PRO A 23 -1.02 -21.00 -11.57
C PRO A 23 -1.77 -19.71 -11.95
N ASN A 24 -2.98 -19.52 -11.42
CA ASN A 24 -3.81 -18.34 -11.71
C ASN A 24 -3.28 -17.05 -11.08
N MET A 25 -2.31 -17.15 -10.15
CA MET A 25 -1.73 -16.01 -9.43
C MET A 25 -0.32 -15.63 -9.94
N GLN A 26 0.12 -16.25 -11.03
CA GLN A 26 1.49 -16.08 -11.56
C GLN A 26 1.61 -15.02 -12.65
N ARG A 27 0.50 -14.40 -13.08
CA ARG A 27 0.56 -13.35 -14.10
C ARG A 27 1.29 -12.10 -13.57
N PRO A 28 1.93 -11.32 -14.44
CA PRO A 28 2.53 -10.06 -14.06
C PRO A 28 1.52 -9.15 -13.35
N ASP A 29 2.03 -8.42 -12.36
CA ASP A 29 1.32 -7.49 -11.50
C ASP A 29 0.03 -8.02 -10.86
N PHE A 30 -0.08 -9.34 -10.66
CA PHE A 30 -1.28 -9.93 -10.07
C PHE A 30 -1.57 -9.35 -8.68
N PHE A 31 -0.53 -9.12 -7.88
CA PHE A 31 -0.65 -8.52 -6.55
C PHE A 31 -0.38 -7.01 -6.64
N ARG A 32 -1.44 -6.22 -6.55
CA ARG A 32 -1.39 -4.75 -6.39
C ARG A 32 -1.30 -4.45 -4.89
N VAL A 33 -0.14 -4.03 -4.43
CA VAL A 33 0.19 -3.98 -2.99
C VAL A 33 0.04 -2.57 -2.42
N CYS A 34 -0.47 -2.46 -1.19
CA CYS A 34 -0.32 -1.28 -0.34
C CYS A 34 0.26 -1.71 1.02
N ALA A 35 0.97 -0.81 1.69
CA ALA A 35 1.55 -1.09 3.00
C ALA A 35 0.55 -0.86 4.14
N GLY A 36 0.62 -1.69 5.18
CA GLY A 36 -0.04 -1.48 6.45
C GLY A 36 0.90 -1.01 7.56
N ASN A 37 0.38 -0.81 8.76
CA ASN A 37 1.16 -0.35 9.91
C ASN A 37 2.34 -1.30 10.22
N HIS A 38 2.11 -2.60 10.15
CA HIS A 38 3.14 -3.61 10.42
C HIS A 38 4.27 -3.59 9.37
N ASP A 39 3.98 -3.26 8.13
CA ASP A 39 5.00 -3.09 7.07
C ASP A 39 5.88 -1.88 7.35
N HIS A 40 5.27 -0.79 7.82
CA HIS A 40 5.97 0.40 8.27
C HIS A 40 6.88 0.12 9.46
N TYR A 41 6.54 -0.78 10.39
CA TYR A 41 7.47 -1.19 11.46
C TYR A 41 8.73 -1.92 10.96
N GLY A 42 8.81 -2.24 9.68
CA GLY A 42 10.01 -2.74 9.02
C GLY A 42 10.50 -1.77 7.93
N ASN A 43 10.83 -2.32 6.77
CA ASN A 43 11.37 -1.57 5.64
C ASN A 43 10.41 -1.61 4.44
N VAL A 44 9.50 -0.64 4.36
CA VAL A 44 8.56 -0.54 3.23
C VAL A 44 9.29 -0.25 1.92
N SER A 45 10.41 0.48 1.95
CA SER A 45 11.22 0.71 0.76
C SER A 45 11.76 -0.58 0.17
N ALA A 46 12.06 -1.59 1.01
CA ALA A 46 12.41 -2.92 0.52
C ALA A 46 11.23 -3.63 -0.17
N GLN A 47 10.00 -3.46 0.34
CA GLN A 47 8.80 -3.98 -0.30
C GLN A 47 8.53 -3.32 -1.66
N ILE A 48 8.75 -2.01 -1.77
CA ILE A 48 8.68 -1.30 -3.05
C ILE A 48 9.75 -1.85 -4.01
N ALA A 49 11.00 -1.95 -3.54
CA ALA A 49 12.12 -2.44 -4.32
C ALA A 49 11.95 -3.89 -4.79
N TYR A 50 11.22 -4.71 -4.03
CA TYR A 50 10.91 -6.10 -4.39
C TYR A 50 10.10 -6.23 -5.69
N SER A 51 9.43 -5.16 -6.14
CA SER A 51 8.81 -5.10 -7.48
C SER A 51 9.82 -5.34 -8.62
N SER A 52 11.12 -5.14 -8.38
CA SER A 52 12.18 -5.48 -9.33
C SER A 52 12.60 -6.96 -9.33
N ARG A 53 12.20 -7.72 -8.31
CA ARG A 53 12.55 -9.14 -8.11
C ARG A 53 11.43 -10.07 -8.57
N SER A 54 10.18 -9.69 -8.35
CA SER A 54 9.01 -10.54 -8.60
C SER A 54 8.04 -9.86 -9.54
N SER A 55 7.86 -10.41 -10.75
CA SER A 55 7.00 -9.82 -11.77
C SER A 55 5.52 -9.79 -11.36
N ARG A 56 5.11 -10.61 -10.39
CA ARG A 56 3.72 -10.66 -9.89
C ARG A 56 3.49 -9.71 -8.70
N TRP A 57 4.54 -9.09 -8.17
CA TRP A 57 4.50 -8.11 -7.09
C TRP A 57 4.57 -6.69 -7.67
N TYR A 58 3.47 -5.95 -7.57
CA TYR A 58 3.39 -4.58 -8.06
C TYR A 58 3.20 -3.61 -6.90
N PHE A 59 4.30 -2.97 -6.50
CA PHE A 59 4.33 -1.93 -5.48
C PHE A 59 5.28 -0.79 -5.90
N PRO A 60 4.90 0.09 -6.84
CA PRO A 60 5.82 1.07 -7.44
C PRO A 60 6.17 2.24 -6.51
N SER A 61 5.28 2.59 -5.59
CA SER A 61 5.43 3.67 -4.61
C SER A 61 4.42 3.50 -3.48
N LEU A 62 4.58 4.23 -2.37
CA LEU A 62 3.68 4.14 -1.20
C LEU A 62 2.21 4.42 -1.57
N TRP A 63 1.98 5.40 -2.43
CA TRP A 63 0.68 5.67 -3.05
C TRP A 63 0.84 5.74 -4.57
N TYR A 64 -0.13 5.22 -5.29
CA TYR A 64 -0.15 5.18 -6.75
C TYR A 64 -1.56 4.93 -7.26
N SER A 65 -1.79 5.09 -8.56
CA SER A 65 -3.04 4.68 -9.20
C SER A 65 -2.76 3.87 -10.45
N PHE A 66 -3.73 3.05 -10.83
CA PHE A 66 -3.71 2.30 -12.06
C PHE A 66 -5.12 2.15 -12.60
N ASP A 67 -5.21 1.89 -13.90
CA ASP A 67 -6.46 1.71 -14.61
C ASP A 67 -6.56 0.26 -15.10
N GLU A 68 -7.76 -0.30 -14.97
CA GLU A 68 -8.13 -1.55 -15.62
C GLU A 68 -9.30 -1.27 -16.56
N VAL A 69 -9.29 -1.89 -17.73
CA VAL A 69 -10.32 -1.70 -18.75
C VAL A 69 -10.98 -3.05 -19.04
N ALA A 70 -12.29 -3.11 -18.82
CA ALA A 70 -13.08 -4.29 -19.11
C ALA A 70 -13.23 -4.50 -20.64
N PRO A 71 -13.57 -5.72 -21.10
CA PRO A 71 -13.70 -6.01 -22.53
C PRO A 71 -14.74 -5.16 -23.28
N ASP A 72 -15.73 -4.62 -22.58
CA ASP A 72 -16.76 -3.71 -23.12
C ASP A 72 -16.34 -2.23 -23.13
N GLY A 73 -15.12 -1.93 -22.67
CA GLY A 73 -14.55 -0.59 -22.63
C GLY A 73 -14.79 0.16 -21.32
N THR A 74 -15.53 -0.41 -20.35
CA THR A 74 -15.68 0.22 -19.04
C THR A 74 -14.33 0.34 -18.34
N ARG A 75 -14.02 1.55 -17.85
CA ARG A 75 -12.76 1.87 -17.17
C ARG A 75 -12.95 1.96 -15.67
N VAL A 76 -12.12 1.21 -14.94
CA VAL A 76 -12.01 1.27 -13.48
C VAL A 76 -10.66 1.85 -13.10
N GLN A 77 -10.64 2.96 -12.39
CA GLN A 77 -9.43 3.48 -11.76
C GLN A 77 -9.35 3.03 -10.31
N VAL A 78 -8.23 2.43 -9.92
CA VAL A 78 -7.94 2.12 -8.53
C VAL A 78 -6.85 3.06 -8.03
N VAL A 79 -7.10 3.72 -6.91
CA VAL A 79 -6.19 4.65 -6.24
C VAL A 79 -5.76 4.01 -4.92
N MET A 80 -4.49 3.59 -4.86
CA MET A 80 -3.87 3.01 -3.68
C MET A 80 -3.26 4.12 -2.84
N ILE A 81 -3.64 4.21 -1.57
CA ILE A 81 -3.16 5.21 -0.62
C ILE A 81 -2.42 4.53 0.54
N ASP A 82 -1.40 5.23 1.07
CA ASP A 82 -0.69 4.82 2.26
C ASP A 82 -1.31 5.51 3.47
N THR A 83 -2.24 4.82 4.12
CA THR A 83 -2.99 5.39 5.24
C THR A 83 -2.12 5.64 6.47
N VAL A 84 -0.99 4.94 6.62
CA VAL A 84 -0.05 5.15 7.74
C VAL A 84 0.61 6.52 7.62
N THR A 85 1.01 6.88 6.41
CA THR A 85 1.55 8.19 6.07
C THR A 85 0.51 9.28 6.30
N LEU A 86 -0.74 9.06 5.85
CA LEU A 86 -1.81 10.06 5.97
C LEU A 86 -2.26 10.34 7.42
N THR A 87 -2.36 9.31 8.27
CA THR A 87 -3.01 9.44 9.58
C THR A 87 -2.04 9.74 10.70
N ASN A 88 -0.85 9.13 10.68
CA ASN A 88 0.11 9.28 11.76
C ASN A 88 1.17 10.34 11.45
N GLY A 89 1.05 11.06 10.32
CA GLY A 89 2.16 11.81 9.76
C GLY A 89 3.42 10.94 9.71
N GLY A 90 3.32 9.66 9.35
CA GLY A 90 4.48 8.75 9.36
C GLY A 90 5.09 8.46 10.75
N VAL A 91 4.46 8.75 11.88
CA VAL A 91 4.94 8.23 13.18
C VAL A 91 4.86 6.70 13.15
N GLN A 92 5.99 6.03 13.36
CA GLN A 92 6.04 4.58 13.51
C GLN A 92 5.89 4.25 14.99
N VAL A 93 4.76 3.66 15.38
CA VAL A 93 4.57 3.16 16.73
C VAL A 93 4.98 1.69 16.74
N GLU A 94 6.18 1.38 17.23
CA GLU A 94 6.60 -0.02 17.34
C GLU A 94 5.66 -0.83 18.26
N GLU A 95 5.64 -2.14 18.07
CA GLU A 95 5.04 -3.08 19.02
C GLU A 95 5.74 -2.95 20.38
N GLY A 96 5.16 -2.17 21.30
CA GLY A 96 5.78 -1.80 22.57
C GLY A 96 5.58 -0.33 22.97
N GLY A 97 5.03 0.50 22.07
CA GLY A 97 4.65 1.88 22.38
C GLY A 97 5.77 2.91 22.21
N ASN A 98 6.88 2.55 21.57
CA ASN A 98 7.91 3.51 21.19
C ASN A 98 7.53 4.17 19.86
N GLU A 99 7.32 5.49 19.91
CA GLU A 99 7.09 6.31 18.74
C GLU A 99 8.43 6.71 18.12
N HIS A 100 8.71 6.22 16.91
CA HIS A 100 9.76 6.77 16.06
C HIS A 100 9.13 7.79 15.11
N LEU A 101 9.48 9.06 15.27
CA LEU A 101 9.11 10.11 14.33
C LEU A 101 9.85 9.86 13.01
N VAL A 102 9.10 9.59 11.93
CA VAL A 102 9.67 9.72 10.59
C VAL A 102 9.93 11.20 10.34
N ALA A 103 11.17 11.57 10.04
CA ALA A 103 11.51 12.94 9.67
C ALA A 103 10.62 13.40 8.50
N ASN A 104 10.05 14.60 8.59
CA ASN A 104 9.16 15.20 7.58
C ASN A 104 7.80 14.51 7.36
N ALA A 105 7.45 13.56 8.23
CA ALA A 105 6.08 13.24 8.67
C ALA A 105 4.92 14.02 8.01
N ALA A 106 4.71 15.25 8.47
CA ALA A 106 3.61 16.12 8.05
C ALA A 106 3.71 16.52 6.57
N ALA A 107 4.92 16.83 6.09
CA ALA A 107 5.13 17.20 4.69
C ALA A 107 4.81 16.02 3.74
N LEU A 108 5.12 14.79 4.14
CA LEU A 108 4.81 13.59 3.36
C LEU A 108 3.29 13.32 3.34
N ALA A 109 2.61 13.55 4.46
CA ALA A 109 1.15 13.49 4.52
C ALA A 109 0.50 14.55 3.61
N ASP A 110 0.98 15.80 3.67
CA ASP A 110 0.50 16.90 2.82
C ASP A 110 0.75 16.63 1.33
N GLU A 111 1.89 16.05 0.99
CA GLU A 111 2.21 15.62 -0.38
C GLU A 111 1.20 14.58 -0.87
N GLN A 112 0.94 13.54 -0.08
CA GLN A 112 -0.03 12.51 -0.44
C GLN A 112 -1.46 13.06 -0.53
N TRP A 113 -1.89 13.92 0.41
CA TRP A 113 -3.20 14.56 0.35
C TRP A 113 -3.38 15.43 -0.90
N SER A 114 -2.35 16.19 -1.24
CA SER A 114 -2.35 17.02 -2.46
C SER A 114 -2.42 16.17 -3.71
N TRP A 115 -1.62 15.09 -3.77
CA TRP A 115 -1.65 14.13 -4.86
C TRP A 115 -3.01 13.42 -4.99
N LEU A 116 -3.59 12.99 -3.87
CA LEU A 116 -4.88 12.30 -3.83
C LEU A 116 -5.99 13.22 -4.35
N ASN A 117 -6.09 14.44 -3.81
CA ASN A 117 -7.07 15.42 -4.26
C ASN A 117 -6.96 15.70 -5.77
N ALA A 118 -5.74 15.90 -6.28
CA ALA A 118 -5.52 16.12 -7.71
C ALA A 118 -5.82 14.87 -8.56
N THR A 119 -5.59 13.67 -8.04
CA THR A 119 -5.88 12.40 -8.73
C THR A 119 -7.38 12.17 -8.84
N LEU A 120 -8.11 12.36 -7.73
CA LEU A 120 -9.57 12.22 -7.70
C LEU A 120 -10.26 13.27 -8.59
N ALA A 121 -9.84 14.54 -8.50
CA ALA A 121 -10.44 15.63 -9.28
C ALA A 121 -10.25 15.51 -10.80
N ARG A 122 -9.20 14.80 -11.24
CA ARG A 122 -8.90 14.58 -12.67
C ARG A 122 -9.46 13.27 -13.20
N SER A 123 -10.04 12.41 -12.36
CA SER A 123 -10.51 11.12 -12.83
C SER A 123 -11.69 11.26 -13.77
N THR A 124 -11.66 10.47 -14.84
CA THR A 124 -12.74 10.31 -15.82
C THR A 124 -13.15 8.85 -15.96
N ALA A 125 -12.74 7.99 -15.01
CA ALA A 125 -13.11 6.59 -15.01
C ALA A 125 -14.60 6.41 -14.72
N ASP A 126 -15.20 5.36 -15.27
CA ASP A 126 -16.60 5.02 -15.00
C ASP A 126 -16.79 4.61 -13.53
N PHE A 127 -15.80 3.91 -12.98
CA PHE A 127 -15.70 3.58 -11.57
C PHE A 127 -14.35 4.02 -11.01
N LEU A 128 -14.37 4.60 -9.81
CA LEU A 128 -13.18 4.95 -9.04
C LEU A 128 -13.24 4.25 -7.70
N ILE A 129 -12.18 3.52 -7.36
CA ILE A 129 -12.01 2.81 -6.10
C ILE A 129 -10.78 3.37 -5.39
N VAL A 130 -10.93 3.78 -4.13
CA VAL A 130 -9.79 4.11 -3.26
C VAL A 130 -9.56 2.95 -2.30
N ALA A 131 -8.32 2.49 -2.19
CA ALA A 131 -7.94 1.38 -1.33
C ALA A 131 -6.75 1.76 -0.44
N GLY A 132 -6.80 1.35 0.82
CA GLY A 132 -5.78 1.60 1.83
C GLY A 132 -5.95 0.65 3.02
N HIS A 133 -4.99 0.65 3.93
CA HIS A 133 -4.95 -0.30 5.04
C HIS A 133 -5.93 0.03 6.17
N PHE A 134 -5.97 1.29 6.62
CA PHE A 134 -6.84 1.68 7.72
C PHE A 134 -8.29 1.92 7.27
N PRO A 135 -9.29 1.49 8.07
CA PRO A 135 -10.68 1.63 7.71
C PRO A 135 -11.19 3.05 7.94
N VAL A 136 -12.01 3.59 7.03
CA VAL A 136 -12.78 4.81 7.31
C VAL A 136 -13.81 4.52 8.40
N TRP A 137 -14.56 3.42 8.26
CA TRP A 137 -15.54 2.95 9.25
C TRP A 137 -15.29 1.49 9.59
N SER A 138 -15.24 1.17 10.88
CA SER A 138 -15.21 -0.20 11.38
C SER A 138 -15.85 -0.27 12.76
N ILE A 139 -16.57 -1.36 13.02
CA ILE A 139 -17.17 -1.67 14.34
C ILE A 139 -16.39 -2.77 15.08
N CYS A 140 -15.28 -3.23 14.51
CA CYS A 140 -14.43 -4.28 15.08
C CYS A 140 -13.36 -3.67 16.00
N GLU A 141 -12.36 -4.46 16.39
CA GLU A 141 -11.38 -4.12 17.43
C GLU A 141 -10.57 -2.84 17.17
N HIS A 142 -10.33 -2.49 15.91
CA HIS A 142 -9.55 -1.30 15.53
C HIS A 142 -10.39 -0.01 15.42
N GLY A 143 -11.71 -0.12 15.28
CA GLY A 143 -12.60 1.04 15.13
C GLY A 143 -12.38 1.86 13.84
N PRO A 144 -13.12 2.98 13.67
CA PRO A 144 -12.93 3.90 12.55
C PRO A 144 -11.65 4.72 12.70
N THR A 145 -11.06 5.11 11.57
CA THR A 145 -9.95 6.08 11.53
C THR A 145 -10.51 7.49 11.52
N ALA A 146 -10.17 8.30 12.52
CA ALA A 146 -10.62 9.69 12.68
C ALA A 146 -9.58 10.70 12.16
#